data_AF-C4G9N5-F1
#
_entry.id   AF-C4G9N5-F1
#
_cell.length_a   1.000
_cell.length_b   1.000
_cell.length_c   1.000
_cell.angle_alpha   90.00
_cell.angle_beta   90.00
_cell.angle_gamma   90.00
#
_symmetry.space_group_name_H-M   'P 1'
#
loop_
_entity.id
_entity.type
_entity.pdbx_description
1 polymer ?
#
loop_
_entity_poly.entity_id
_entity_poly.type
_entity_poly.pdbx_seq_one_letter_code
_entity_poly.pdbx_strand_id
1 'polypeptide(L)'
;MHSWYARSHQPAHYADYTLFVAEVASTVNENLLIENLLGKTSDLRERLVLLNQYLENFKGTVYRQTMFAEFEKIVHEKAEEGQALDPETLNRTYLDLIRDYFGEELVIDDAVKYEWARIPHFYRPFYVYVYATGYSSAVALSEGIRRDGVPAVRRYLDFLSMGSSRHPLDELRHAGVDLDTPAPLDQALEKFETVLDQAEEIARELGL
;
A
#
# COMPACT_ATOMS: atom_id res chain seq x y z
N MET A 1 -10.25 -8.39 13.42
CA MET A 1 -11.58 -8.02 12.89
C MET A 1 -11.92 -8.83 11.65
N HIS A 2 -11.16 -8.72 10.54
CA HIS A 2 -11.44 -9.44 9.29
C HIS A 2 -11.69 -10.94 9.47
N SER A 3 -10.76 -11.68 10.08
CA SER A 3 -10.92 -13.13 10.27
C SER A 3 -12.11 -13.50 11.17
N TRP A 4 -12.48 -12.62 12.10
CA TRP A 4 -13.65 -12.87 12.96
C TRP A 4 -14.94 -12.72 12.16
N TYR A 5 -15.10 -11.62 11.41
CA TYR A 5 -16.28 -11.40 10.57
C TYR A 5 -16.43 -12.49 9.51
N ALA A 6 -15.36 -12.85 8.79
CA ALA A 6 -15.39 -13.92 7.80
C ALA A 6 -15.83 -15.25 8.43
N ARG A 7 -15.20 -15.68 9.53
CA ARG A 7 -15.53 -16.95 10.22
C ARG A 7 -16.92 -16.98 10.84
N SER A 8 -17.48 -15.82 11.20
CA SER A 8 -18.82 -15.74 11.78
C SER A 8 -19.94 -15.70 10.75
N HIS A 9 -19.64 -15.40 9.47
CA HIS A 9 -20.66 -15.21 8.43
C HIS A 9 -20.52 -16.17 7.24
N GLN A 10 -19.40 -16.87 7.11
CA GLN A 10 -19.13 -17.80 6.02
C GLN A 10 -19.02 -19.26 6.49
N PRO A 11 -19.39 -20.23 5.65
CA PRO A 11 -19.07 -21.64 5.91
C PRO A 11 -17.55 -21.84 5.91
N ALA A 12 -17.08 -22.92 6.56
CA ALA A 12 -15.65 -23.14 6.80
C ALA A 12 -14.75 -23.06 5.55
N HIS A 13 -15.26 -23.43 4.37
CA HIS A 13 -14.51 -23.38 3.11
C HIS A 13 -14.38 -21.96 2.50
N TYR A 14 -15.16 -20.99 2.99
CA TYR A 14 -15.06 -19.56 2.62
C TYR A 14 -14.69 -18.66 3.81
N ALA A 15 -14.41 -19.24 4.98
CA ALA A 15 -14.18 -18.51 6.21
C ALA A 15 -12.79 -17.86 6.30
N ASP A 16 -11.91 -18.15 5.34
CA ASP A 16 -10.65 -17.42 5.14
C ASP A 16 -10.82 -16.38 4.03
N TYR A 17 -9.88 -15.45 3.91
CA TYR A 17 -9.85 -14.44 2.83
C TYR A 17 -8.60 -14.61 1.97
N THR A 18 -8.65 -14.13 0.74
CA THR A 18 -7.48 -14.21 -0.15
C THR A 18 -6.38 -13.29 0.35
N LEU A 19 -5.14 -13.64 -0.03
CA LEU A 19 -3.97 -12.82 0.27
C LEU A 19 -4.09 -11.41 -0.35
N PHE A 20 -4.87 -11.25 -1.43
CA PHE A 20 -5.11 -9.98 -2.10
C PHE A 20 -5.75 -8.91 -1.18
N VAL A 21 -6.71 -9.32 -0.34
CA VAL A 21 -7.45 -8.41 0.55
C VAL A 21 -6.99 -8.51 2.01
N ALA A 22 -6.01 -9.37 2.30
CA ALA A 22 -5.57 -9.65 3.67
C ALA A 22 -5.09 -8.40 4.41
N GLU A 23 -4.33 -7.54 3.72
CA GLU A 23 -3.72 -6.34 4.30
C GLU A 23 -4.65 -5.12 4.29
N VAL A 24 -5.81 -5.19 3.65
CA VAL A 24 -6.73 -4.05 3.53
C VAL A 24 -7.28 -3.67 4.90
N ALA A 25 -7.72 -4.66 5.68
CA ALA A 25 -8.38 -4.41 6.96
C ALA A 25 -7.44 -3.86 8.06
N SER A 26 -6.19 -4.32 8.10
CA SER A 26 -5.15 -3.78 8.99
C SER A 26 -4.84 -2.33 8.62
N THR A 27 -4.58 -2.07 7.35
CA THR A 27 -4.23 -0.74 6.84
C THR A 27 -5.36 0.27 7.03
N VAL A 28 -6.62 -0.12 6.85
CA VAL A 28 -7.78 0.75 7.15
C VAL A 28 -7.75 1.20 8.62
N ASN A 29 -7.48 0.29 9.55
CA ASN A 29 -7.43 0.63 10.97
C ASN A 29 -6.23 1.53 11.31
N GLU A 30 -5.08 1.32 10.69
CA GLU A 30 -3.91 2.19 10.85
C GLU A 30 -4.20 3.61 10.36
N ASN A 31 -4.80 3.76 9.18
CA ASN A 31 -5.21 5.06 8.64
C ASN A 31 -6.21 5.76 9.58
N LEU A 32 -7.25 5.04 10.02
CA LEU A 32 -8.24 5.59 10.96
C LEU A 32 -7.62 5.97 12.32
N LEU A 33 -6.61 5.22 12.80
CA LEU A 33 -5.90 5.52 14.03
C LEU A 33 -5.07 6.81 13.88
N ILE A 34 -4.29 6.94 12.82
CA ILE A 34 -3.49 8.15 12.55
C ILE A 34 -4.41 9.38 12.50
N GLU A 35 -5.53 9.29 11.79
CA GLU A 35 -6.52 10.37 11.70
C GLU A 35 -7.16 10.70 13.06
N ASN A 36 -7.43 9.68 13.88
CA ASN A 36 -7.97 9.89 15.22
C ASN A 36 -6.97 10.60 16.15
N LEU A 37 -5.68 10.26 16.04
CA LEU A 37 -4.61 10.89 16.82
C LEU A 37 -4.37 12.32 16.37
N LEU A 38 -4.32 12.56 15.05
CA LEU A 38 -4.20 13.90 14.46
C LEU A 38 -5.35 14.82 14.91
N GLY A 39 -6.57 14.30 15.02
CA GLY A 39 -7.73 15.07 15.52
C GLY A 39 -7.73 15.35 17.03
N LYS A 40 -6.81 14.76 17.80
CA LYS A 40 -6.72 14.88 19.26
C LYS A 40 -5.51 15.68 19.72
N THR A 41 -4.41 15.63 18.99
CA THR A 41 -3.19 16.37 19.36
C THR A 41 -3.28 17.83 18.93
N SER A 42 -2.73 18.71 19.76
CA SER A 42 -2.45 20.11 19.43
C SER A 42 -0.95 20.43 19.46
N ASP A 43 -0.09 19.44 19.75
CA ASP A 43 1.36 19.59 19.71
C ASP A 43 1.85 19.43 18.26
N LEU A 44 2.46 20.48 17.72
CA LEU A 44 3.00 20.48 16.37
C LEU A 44 4.06 19.38 16.15
N ARG A 45 4.88 19.06 17.15
CA ARG A 45 5.89 17.99 17.03
C ARG A 45 5.24 16.62 16.96
N GLU A 46 4.24 16.36 17.80
CA GLU A 46 3.47 15.11 17.75
C GLU A 46 2.74 14.98 16.40
N ARG A 47 2.11 16.08 15.94
CA ARG A 47 1.43 16.12 14.65
C ARG A 47 2.39 15.80 13.49
N LEU A 48 3.59 16.39 13.48
CA LEU A 48 4.61 16.10 12.46
C LEU A 48 5.04 14.63 12.47
N VAL A 49 5.23 14.01 13.65
CA VAL A 49 5.57 12.58 13.76
C VAL A 49 4.48 11.70 13.16
N LEU A 50 3.20 12.01 13.43
CA LEU A 50 2.07 11.26 12.89
C LEU A 50 1.95 11.39 11.37
N LEU A 51 2.14 12.60 10.83
CA LEU A 51 2.16 12.82 9.38
C LEU A 51 3.34 12.08 8.72
N ASN A 52 4.54 12.15 9.31
CA ASN A 52 5.70 11.43 8.81
C ASN A 52 5.50 9.90 8.85
N GLN A 53 4.84 9.37 9.89
CA GLN A 53 4.49 7.95 9.94
C GLN A 53 3.58 7.55 8.76
N TYR A 54 2.62 8.40 8.39
CA TYR A 54 1.79 8.18 7.21
C TYR A 54 2.63 8.20 5.92
N LEU A 55 3.50 9.20 5.74
CA LEU A 55 4.37 9.32 4.57
C LEU A 55 5.31 8.12 4.42
N GLU A 56 5.93 7.66 5.51
CA GLU A 56 6.80 6.48 5.50
C GLU A 56 6.04 5.20 5.17
N ASN A 57 4.83 5.02 5.71
CA ASN A 57 3.96 3.90 5.37
C ASN A 57 3.59 3.91 3.88
N PHE A 58 3.22 5.08 3.33
CA PHE A 58 2.92 5.23 1.91
C PHE A 58 4.13 4.90 1.04
N LYS A 59 5.30 5.50 1.32
CA LYS A 59 6.56 5.23 0.61
C LYS A 59 6.93 3.75 0.61
N GLY A 60 6.85 3.11 1.78
CA GLY A 60 7.23 1.70 1.96
C GLY A 60 6.26 0.69 1.34
N THR A 61 4.99 1.06 1.16
CA THR A 61 3.92 0.13 0.76
C THR A 61 3.44 0.37 -0.67
N VAL A 62 3.41 1.63 -1.12
CA VAL A 62 3.04 1.99 -2.49
C VAL A 62 4.28 2.06 -3.36
N TYR A 63 5.11 3.11 -3.23
CA TYR A 63 6.27 3.30 -4.12
C TYR A 63 7.24 2.11 -4.12
N ARG A 64 7.67 1.65 -2.94
CA ARG A 64 8.67 0.59 -2.84
C ARG A 64 8.16 -0.77 -3.32
N GLN A 65 6.90 -1.12 -3.05
CA GLN A 65 6.35 -2.40 -3.50
C GLN A 65 6.00 -2.38 -4.98
N THR A 66 5.58 -1.22 -5.54
CA THR A 66 5.42 -1.05 -6.98
C THR A 66 6.76 -1.19 -7.70
N MET A 67 7.83 -0.58 -7.18
CA MET A 67 9.19 -0.78 -7.71
C MET A 67 9.60 -2.26 -7.70
N PHE A 68 9.28 -3.00 -6.63
CA PHE A 68 9.53 -4.44 -6.56
C PHE A 68 8.71 -5.23 -7.59
N ALA A 69 7.44 -4.90 -7.77
CA ALA A 69 6.58 -5.52 -8.78
C ALA A 69 7.11 -5.27 -10.20
N GLU A 70 7.61 -4.05 -10.45
CA GLU A 70 8.19 -3.68 -11.73
C GLU A 70 9.52 -4.38 -11.99
N PHE A 71 10.39 -4.49 -10.99
CA PHE A 71 11.60 -5.31 -11.06
C PHE A 71 11.25 -6.75 -11.41
N GLU A 72 10.29 -7.34 -10.70
CA GLU A 72 9.85 -8.71 -10.93
C GLU A 72 9.31 -8.89 -12.36
N LYS A 73 8.47 -7.96 -12.84
CA LYS A 73 7.95 -7.95 -14.21
C LYS A 73 9.08 -7.91 -15.24
N ILE A 74 10.01 -6.98 -15.12
CA ILE A 74 11.12 -6.81 -16.07
C ILE A 74 12.01 -8.07 -16.10
N VAL A 75 12.30 -8.67 -14.95
CA VAL A 75 13.13 -9.88 -14.87
C VAL A 75 12.44 -11.08 -15.52
N HIS A 76 11.12 -11.23 -15.34
CA HIS A 76 10.36 -12.28 -16.02
C HIS A 76 10.30 -12.06 -17.54
N GLU A 77 10.05 -10.83 -18.00
CA GLU A 77 10.04 -10.48 -19.43
C GLU A 77 11.39 -10.80 -20.09
N LYS A 78 12.50 -10.45 -19.43
CA LYS A 78 13.86 -10.81 -19.89
C LYS A 78 14.05 -12.31 -20.04
N ALA A 79 13.57 -13.10 -19.08
CA ALA A 79 13.65 -14.55 -19.14
C ALA A 79 12.80 -15.13 -20.29
N GLU A 80 11.59 -14.61 -20.49
CA GLU A 80 10.69 -15.00 -21.58
C GLU A 80 11.29 -14.70 -22.96
N GLU A 81 12.04 -13.60 -23.08
CA GLU A 81 12.81 -13.24 -24.28
C GLU A 81 14.08 -14.10 -24.47
N GLY A 82 14.40 -15.00 -23.54
CA GLY A 82 15.60 -15.85 -23.60
C GLY A 82 16.90 -15.14 -23.21
N GLN A 83 16.82 -13.97 -22.55
CA GLN A 83 17.99 -13.29 -22.02
C GLN A 83 18.53 -14.02 -20.78
N ALA A 84 19.85 -14.00 -20.58
CA ALA A 84 20.46 -14.55 -19.38
C ALA A 84 20.22 -13.64 -18.17
N LEU A 85 19.75 -14.23 -17.06
CA LEU A 85 19.59 -13.53 -15.78
C LEU A 85 20.85 -13.66 -14.92
N ASP A 86 21.95 -13.08 -15.38
CA ASP A 86 23.18 -13.03 -14.59
C ASP A 86 23.12 -11.94 -13.49
N PRO A 87 24.01 -12.00 -12.46
CA PRO A 87 24.02 -11.01 -11.39
C PRO A 87 24.21 -9.57 -11.88
N GLU A 88 24.94 -9.34 -12.98
CA GLU A 88 25.16 -8.00 -13.52
C GLU A 88 23.85 -7.40 -14.05
N THR A 89 23.08 -8.19 -14.79
CA THR A 89 21.80 -7.80 -15.37
C THR A 89 20.78 -7.51 -14.27
N LEU A 90 20.70 -8.35 -13.24
CA LEU A 90 19.79 -8.14 -12.11
C LEU A 90 20.18 -6.91 -11.28
N ASN A 91 21.47 -6.76 -10.98
CA ASN A 91 21.98 -5.59 -10.26
C ASN A 91 21.70 -4.27 -11.00
N ARG A 92 21.95 -4.25 -12.32
CA ARG A 92 21.69 -3.07 -13.16
C ARG A 92 20.21 -2.73 -13.19
N THR A 93 19.36 -3.72 -13.49
CA THR A 93 17.90 -3.54 -13.52
C THR A 93 17.37 -2.97 -12.21
N TYR A 94 17.85 -3.49 -11.08
CA TYR A 94 17.44 -3.00 -9.76
C TYR A 94 17.93 -1.58 -9.47
N LEU A 95 19.20 -1.30 -9.80
CA LEU A 95 19.81 0.01 -9.57
C LEU A 95 19.15 1.11 -10.41
N ASP A 96 18.80 0.80 -11.65
CA ASP A 96 18.11 1.74 -12.53
C ASP A 96 16.71 2.07 -11.98
N LEU A 97 15.96 1.06 -11.51
CA LEU A 97 14.68 1.30 -10.83
C LEU A 97 14.80 2.13 -9.55
N ILE A 98 15.86 1.94 -8.75
CA ILE A 98 16.10 2.79 -7.57
C ILE A 98 16.27 4.26 -7.99
N ARG A 99 17.00 4.53 -9.07
CA ARG A 99 17.18 5.90 -9.59
C ARG A 99 15.87 6.48 -10.08
N ASP A 100 15.09 5.71 -10.82
CA ASP A 100 13.83 6.15 -11.39
C ASP A 100 12.79 6.48 -10.31
N TYR A 101 12.70 5.66 -9.25
CA TYR A 101 11.70 5.83 -8.20
C TYR A 101 12.08 6.86 -7.12
N PHE A 102 13.37 7.00 -6.80
CA PHE A 102 13.81 7.86 -5.69
C PHE A 102 14.52 9.15 -6.12
N GLY A 103 14.81 9.29 -7.42
CA GLY A 103 15.36 10.52 -8.00
C GLY A 103 16.82 10.80 -7.64
N GLU A 104 17.33 11.91 -8.16
CA GLU A 104 18.74 12.30 -8.03
C GLU A 104 19.13 12.80 -6.64
N GLU A 105 18.16 13.18 -5.80
CA GLU A 105 18.41 13.66 -4.44
C GLU A 105 18.79 12.52 -3.48
N LEU A 106 18.43 11.28 -3.80
CA LEU A 106 18.83 10.13 -3.00
C LEU A 106 20.33 9.85 -3.19
N VAL A 107 21.07 9.83 -2.09
CA VAL A 107 22.43 9.28 -2.09
C VAL A 107 22.34 7.77 -2.25
N ILE A 108 22.71 7.27 -3.43
CA ILE A 108 22.65 5.85 -3.77
C ILE A 108 24.00 5.19 -3.48
N ASP A 109 24.06 4.39 -2.40
CA ASP A 109 25.19 3.51 -2.14
C ASP A 109 25.27 2.39 -3.18
N ASP A 110 26.46 2.13 -3.72
CA ASP A 110 26.69 1.07 -4.72
C ASP A 110 26.19 -0.31 -4.26
N ALA A 111 26.19 -0.56 -2.95
CA ALA A 111 25.69 -1.80 -2.36
C ALA A 111 24.19 -2.04 -2.57
N VAL A 112 23.38 -1.00 -2.84
CA VAL A 112 21.93 -1.14 -3.01
C VAL A 112 21.57 -2.02 -4.22
N LYS A 113 22.45 -2.11 -5.22
CA LYS A 113 22.23 -2.95 -6.41
C LYS A 113 22.05 -4.44 -6.08
N TYR A 114 22.51 -4.89 -4.91
CA TYR A 114 22.36 -6.27 -4.44
C TYR A 114 21.09 -6.51 -3.61
N GLU A 115 20.29 -5.47 -3.37
CA GLU A 115 19.13 -5.56 -2.48
C GLU A 115 18.09 -6.58 -2.97
N TRP A 116 17.92 -6.75 -4.28
CA TRP A 116 17.02 -7.76 -4.83
C TRP A 116 17.30 -9.18 -4.30
N ALA A 117 18.57 -9.50 -4.02
CA ALA A 117 18.98 -10.84 -3.60
C ALA A 117 18.50 -11.21 -2.18
N ARG A 118 18.11 -10.23 -1.36
CA ARG A 118 17.60 -10.46 0.00
C ARG A 118 16.09 -10.34 0.14
N ILE A 119 15.36 -10.04 -0.94
CA ILE A 119 13.90 -9.85 -0.92
C ILE A 119 13.23 -11.22 -1.05
N PRO A 120 12.62 -11.77 0.04
CA PRO A 120 12.06 -13.12 -0.01
C PRO A 120 10.84 -13.21 -0.93
N HIS A 121 10.14 -12.09 -1.14
CA HIS A 121 8.93 -12.05 -1.96
C HIS A 121 9.19 -12.30 -3.45
N PHE A 122 10.41 -12.08 -3.96
CA PHE A 122 10.75 -12.45 -5.34
C PHE A 122 10.78 -13.96 -5.60
N TYR A 123 10.69 -14.78 -4.55
CA TYR A 123 10.50 -16.23 -4.65
C TYR A 123 9.03 -16.65 -4.54
N ARG A 124 8.10 -15.68 -4.59
CA ARG A 124 6.64 -15.86 -4.66
C ARG A 124 6.10 -15.01 -5.82
N PRO A 125 6.02 -15.57 -7.03
CA PRO A 125 5.77 -14.81 -8.25
C PRO A 125 4.56 -13.87 -8.13
N PHE A 126 4.78 -12.59 -8.45
CA PHE A 126 3.79 -11.53 -8.54
C PHE A 126 2.95 -11.35 -7.28
N TYR A 127 3.58 -11.44 -6.12
CA TYR A 127 2.89 -11.20 -4.85
C TYR A 127 2.87 -9.71 -4.44
N VAL A 128 3.97 -8.99 -4.67
CA VAL A 128 4.20 -7.69 -4.02
C VAL A 128 3.31 -6.55 -4.49
N TYR A 129 2.78 -6.61 -5.72
CA TYR A 129 1.89 -5.56 -6.24
C TYR A 129 0.59 -5.41 -5.41
N VAL A 130 0.19 -6.48 -4.72
CA VAL A 130 -0.96 -6.52 -3.81
C VAL A 130 -0.84 -5.49 -2.69
N TYR A 131 0.37 -5.17 -2.24
CA TYR A 131 0.57 -4.17 -1.19
C TYR A 131 0.14 -2.78 -1.66
N ALA A 132 0.51 -2.38 -2.87
CA ALA A 132 0.17 -1.07 -3.42
C ALA A 132 -1.35 -0.94 -3.69
N THR A 133 -1.97 -1.99 -4.27
CA THR A 133 -3.42 -2.00 -4.51
C THR A 133 -4.22 -2.08 -3.20
N GLY A 134 -3.74 -2.88 -2.24
CA GLY A 134 -4.33 -3.01 -0.91
C GLY A 134 -4.26 -1.71 -0.10
N TYR A 135 -3.12 -1.02 -0.13
CA TYR A 135 -2.95 0.28 0.54
C TYR A 135 -3.85 1.35 -0.08
N SER A 136 -3.88 1.45 -1.41
CA SER A 136 -4.76 2.40 -2.13
C SER A 136 -6.23 2.15 -1.80
N SER A 137 -6.64 0.87 -1.75
CA SER A 137 -7.97 0.47 -1.32
C SER A 137 -8.26 0.88 0.12
N ALA A 138 -7.29 0.69 1.03
CA ALA A 138 -7.43 1.06 2.42
C ALA A 138 -7.56 2.57 2.64
N VAL A 139 -6.83 3.39 1.87
CA VAL A 139 -7.00 4.85 1.89
C VAL A 139 -8.41 5.21 1.46
N ALA A 140 -8.87 4.74 0.30
CA ALA A 140 -10.21 5.01 -0.21
C ALA A 140 -11.33 4.59 0.76
N LEU A 141 -11.19 3.41 1.38
CA LEU A 141 -12.14 2.92 2.40
C LEU A 141 -12.12 3.78 3.67
N SER A 142 -10.94 4.12 4.18
CA SER A 142 -10.81 4.93 5.40
C SER A 142 -11.36 6.35 5.22
N GLU A 143 -11.07 7.00 4.08
CA GLU A 143 -11.61 8.31 3.72
C GLU A 143 -13.12 8.23 3.49
N GLY A 144 -13.61 7.18 2.81
CA GLY A 144 -15.04 6.92 2.66
C GLY A 144 -15.77 6.75 4.00
N ILE A 145 -15.18 6.03 4.96
CA ILE A 145 -15.73 5.89 6.32
C ILE A 145 -15.84 7.25 7.01
N ARG A 146 -14.83 8.11 6.89
CA ARG A 146 -14.81 9.44 7.50
C ARG A 146 -15.81 10.40 6.85
N ARG A 147 -15.91 10.38 5.53
CA ARG A 147 -16.77 11.28 4.75
C ARG A 147 -18.24 10.86 4.78
N ASP A 148 -18.50 9.57 4.53
CA ASP A 148 -19.85 9.06 4.29
C ASP A 148 -20.47 8.40 5.54
N GLY A 149 -19.69 8.16 6.59
CA GLY A 149 -20.16 7.70 7.89
C GLY A 149 -20.81 6.30 7.85
N VAL A 150 -21.96 6.16 8.52
CA VAL A 150 -22.63 4.86 8.75
C VAL A 150 -22.84 4.03 7.47
N PRO A 151 -23.28 4.59 6.33
CA PRO A 151 -23.33 3.87 5.06
C PRO A 151 -22.00 3.21 4.64
N ALA A 152 -20.86 3.91 4.73
CA ALA A 152 -19.57 3.35 4.37
C ALA A 152 -19.09 2.30 5.38
N VAL A 153 -19.35 2.51 6.68
CA VAL A 153 -19.07 1.52 7.72
C VAL A 153 -19.81 0.21 7.45
N ARG A 154 -21.08 0.26 7.03
CA ARG A 154 -21.84 -0.95 6.68
C ARG A 154 -21.20 -1.71 5.53
N ARG A 155 -20.89 -1.03 4.42
CA ARG A 155 -20.21 -1.65 3.27
C ARG A 155 -18.88 -2.28 3.64
N TYR A 156 -18.10 -1.61 4.50
CA TYR A 156 -16.83 -2.13 4.98
C TYR A 156 -17.00 -3.39 5.85
N LEU A 157 -17.96 -3.40 6.80
CA LEU A 157 -18.24 -4.58 7.62
C LEU A 157 -18.79 -5.74 6.79
N ASP A 158 -19.62 -5.44 5.79
CA ASP A 158 -20.11 -6.44 4.82
C ASP A 158 -18.93 -7.06 4.06
N PHE A 159 -18.00 -6.23 3.57
CA PHE A 159 -16.74 -6.68 2.96
C PHE A 159 -15.95 -7.61 3.88
N LEU A 160 -15.72 -7.25 5.15
CA LEU A 160 -15.02 -8.10 6.11
C LEU A 160 -15.73 -9.44 6.37
N SER A 161 -17.01 -9.52 6.08
CA SER A 161 -17.85 -10.72 6.27
C SER A 161 -17.88 -11.62 5.03
N MET A 162 -17.31 -11.20 3.89
CA MET A 162 -17.33 -11.97 2.64
C MET A 162 -16.36 -13.16 2.64
N GLY A 163 -15.28 -13.08 3.42
CA GLY A 163 -14.26 -14.12 3.46
C GLY A 163 -13.61 -14.34 2.10
N SER A 164 -13.79 -15.53 1.51
CA SER A 164 -13.32 -15.88 0.16
C SER A 164 -14.47 -16.39 -0.72
N SER A 165 -15.71 -15.99 -0.38
CA SER A 165 -16.90 -16.38 -1.12
C SER A 165 -17.06 -15.65 -2.46
N ARG A 166 -16.25 -14.61 -2.71
CA ARG A 166 -16.27 -13.80 -3.93
C ARG A 166 -14.86 -13.53 -4.44
N HIS A 167 -14.77 -13.03 -5.67
CA HIS A 167 -13.51 -12.58 -6.22
C HIS A 167 -13.06 -11.28 -5.51
N PRO A 168 -11.77 -11.11 -5.16
CA PRO A 168 -11.28 -9.96 -4.40
C PRO A 168 -11.67 -8.59 -4.97
N LEU A 169 -11.65 -8.45 -6.29
CA LEU A 169 -12.07 -7.21 -6.96
C LEU A 169 -13.57 -6.93 -6.76
N ASP A 170 -14.42 -7.96 -6.73
CA ASP A 170 -15.85 -7.79 -6.49
C ASP A 170 -16.14 -7.46 -5.02
N GLU A 171 -15.35 -8.01 -4.09
CA GLU A 171 -15.41 -7.69 -2.66
C GLU A 171 -15.10 -6.21 -2.41
N LEU A 172 -14.01 -5.72 -3.01
CA LEU A 172 -13.62 -4.30 -2.92
C LEU A 172 -14.64 -3.40 -3.62
N ARG A 173 -15.16 -3.79 -4.79
CA ARG A 173 -16.19 -3.01 -5.50
C ARG A 173 -17.46 -2.89 -4.67
N HIS A 174 -17.84 -3.95 -3.96
CA HIS A 174 -18.94 -3.90 -2.99
C HIS A 174 -18.66 -2.93 -1.84
N ALA A 175 -17.42 -2.87 -1.34
CA ALA A 175 -17.00 -1.94 -0.31
C ALA A 175 -17.00 -0.46 -0.80
N GLY A 176 -16.98 -0.26 -2.12
CA GLY A 176 -16.97 1.05 -2.79
C GLY A 176 -15.62 1.41 -3.43
N VAL A 177 -14.74 0.43 -3.65
CA VAL A 177 -13.43 0.61 -4.28
C VAL A 177 -13.37 -0.17 -5.58
N ASP A 178 -13.21 0.52 -6.70
CA ASP A 178 -13.13 -0.11 -8.02
C ASP A 178 -11.70 -0.04 -8.59
N LEU A 179 -10.97 -1.16 -8.45
CA LEU A 179 -9.58 -1.29 -8.91
C LEU A 179 -9.45 -1.50 -10.44
N ASP A 180 -10.56 -1.59 -11.17
CA ASP A 180 -10.55 -1.52 -12.64
C ASP A 180 -10.41 -0.07 -13.16
N THR A 181 -10.36 0.91 -12.25
CA THR A 181 -10.19 2.33 -12.53
C THR A 181 -8.96 2.88 -11.79
N PRO A 182 -8.35 3.99 -12.26
CA PRO A 182 -7.22 4.61 -11.55
C PRO A 182 -7.65 5.30 -10.24
N ALA A 183 -8.95 5.54 -10.03
CA ALA A 183 -9.46 6.39 -8.97
C ALA A 183 -8.99 6.02 -7.54
N PRO A 184 -8.86 4.74 -7.13
CA PRO A 184 -8.32 4.40 -5.81
C PRO A 184 -6.86 4.81 -5.62
N LEU A 185 -6.04 4.69 -6.67
CA LEU A 185 -4.64 5.10 -6.64
C LEU A 185 -4.53 6.63 -6.65
N ASP A 186 -5.31 7.30 -7.52
CA ASP A 186 -5.33 8.77 -7.59
C ASP A 186 -5.69 9.39 -6.23
N GLN A 187 -6.73 8.86 -5.56
CA GLN A 187 -7.11 9.30 -4.21
C GLN A 187 -6.00 9.07 -3.18
N ALA A 188 -5.25 7.97 -3.29
CA ALA A 188 -4.14 7.69 -2.40
C ALA A 188 -2.98 8.68 -2.61
N LEU A 189 -2.69 9.04 -3.87
CA LEU A 189 -1.67 10.02 -4.23
C LEU A 189 -2.07 11.45 -3.79
N GLU A 190 -3.31 11.86 -4.03
CA GLU A 190 -3.84 13.15 -3.55
C GLU A 190 -3.75 13.27 -2.03
N LYS A 191 -4.05 12.16 -1.32
CA LYS A 191 -3.91 12.11 0.13
C LYS A 191 -2.46 12.24 0.56
N PHE A 192 -1.54 11.55 -0.11
CA PHE A 192 -0.11 11.65 0.15
C PHE A 192 0.40 13.09 -0.02
N GLU A 193 0.03 13.76 -1.12
CA GLU A 193 0.36 15.16 -1.39
C GLU A 193 -0.15 16.07 -0.26
N THR A 194 -1.41 15.93 0.12
CA THR A 194 -2.00 16.73 1.21
C THR A 194 -1.27 16.52 2.55
N VAL A 195 -0.87 15.29 2.86
CA VAL A 195 -0.13 14.97 4.09
C VAL A 195 1.28 15.55 4.04
N LEU A 196 1.94 15.50 2.88
CA LEU A 196 3.26 16.07 2.66
C LEU A 196 3.23 17.58 2.86
N ASP A 197 2.30 18.29 2.20
CA ASP A 197 2.13 19.74 2.34
C ASP A 197 1.96 20.16 3.81
N GLN A 198 1.13 19.43 4.55
CA GLN A 198 0.94 19.66 5.98
C GLN A 198 2.19 19.40 6.81
N ALA A 199 2.95 18.35 6.49
CA ALA A 199 4.19 18.02 7.19
C ALA A 199 5.24 19.12 6.96
N GLU A 200 5.38 19.60 5.73
CA GLU A 200 6.29 20.70 5.39
C GLU A 200 5.90 22.02 6.06
N GLU A 201 4.60 22.35 6.09
CA GLU A 201 4.11 23.54 6.78
C GLU A 201 4.48 23.52 8.27
N ILE A 202 4.21 22.41 8.95
CA ILE A 202 4.57 22.25 10.36
C ILE A 202 6.09 22.27 10.56
N ALA A 203 6.86 21.64 9.67
CA ALA A 203 8.32 21.65 9.76
C ALA A 203 8.85 23.09 9.68
N ARG A 204 8.33 23.90 8.75
CA ARG A 204 8.65 25.34 8.64
C ARG A 204 8.27 26.11 9.92
N GLU A 205 7.10 25.86 10.49
CA GLU A 205 6.68 26.49 11.76
C GLU A 205 7.60 26.13 12.94
N LEU A 206 8.12 24.90 12.95
CA LEU A 206 9.05 24.41 13.96
C LEU A 206 10.52 24.82 13.71
N GLY A 207 10.82 25.41 12.55
CA GLY A 207 12.17 25.79 12.14
C GLY A 207 13.08 24.59 11.84
N LEU A 208 12.51 23.51 11.30
CA LEU A 208 13.21 22.31 10.82
C LEU A 208 13.56 22.41 9.33
#